data_AF-A0A183G3B8-F1
#
_entry.id   AF-A0A183G3B8-F1
#
_cell.length_a   1.000
_cell.length_b   1.000
_cell.length_c   1.000
_cell.angle_alpha   90.00
_cell.angle_beta   90.00
_cell.angle_gamma   90.00
#
_symmetry.space_group_name_H-M   'P 1'
#
loop_
_entity.id
_entity.type
_entity.pdbx_description
1 polymer ?
#
loop_
_entity_poly.entity_id
_entity_poly.type
_entity_poly.pdbx_seq_one_letter_code
_entity_poly.pdbx_strand_id
1 'polypeptide(L)'
;MRCCKNQVVANEREGSSCDFPCTVADVTTVDETWKRATDAIREAARLELGTTKPGRRKADKQTWLWTDDVKAKVREKKSLYHVFLGDRTADNWQEYQKAKKAAKKAVAVAKATHYSVVNEKLASRDGERYLYRLAKTRQRQTEDIEKFFGINDKSGHLLTDRKRR
;
A
#
# COMPACT_ATOMS: atom_id res chain seq x y z
N MET A 1 -8.91 70.38 1.86
CA MET A 1 -9.18 70.68 3.29
C MET A 1 -10.58 70.20 3.66
N ARG A 2 -10.67 69.13 4.45
CA ARG A 2 -11.62 68.94 5.57
C ARG A 2 -11.28 67.57 6.17
N CYS A 3 -10.50 67.64 7.23
CA CYS A 3 -10.21 66.55 8.15
C CYS A 3 -11.47 66.29 8.98
N CYS A 4 -12.08 65.12 8.85
CA CYS A 4 -13.07 64.66 9.82
C CYS A 4 -12.35 63.82 10.86
N LYS A 5 -12.04 64.46 11.99
CA LYS A 5 -11.78 63.79 13.27
C LYS A 5 -13.06 63.06 13.64
N ASN A 6 -12.98 61.77 13.94
CA ASN A 6 -13.95 61.15 14.83
C ASN A 6 -13.20 60.37 15.92
N GLN A 7 -13.65 60.66 17.12
CA GLN A 7 -13.10 60.41 18.43
C GLN A 7 -13.45 58.98 18.86
N VAL A 8 -12.46 58.21 19.30
CA VAL A 8 -12.68 56.89 19.91
C VAL A 8 -13.18 57.12 21.33
N VAL A 9 -14.43 56.75 21.59
CA VAL A 9 -14.97 56.65 22.95
C VAL A 9 -14.73 55.23 23.43
N ALA A 10 -13.87 55.10 24.45
CA ALA A 10 -13.66 53.87 25.19
C ALA A 10 -14.92 53.55 26.02
N ASN A 11 -15.38 52.30 25.96
CA ASN A 11 -16.29 51.74 26.94
C ASN A 11 -15.64 50.48 27.51
N GLU A 12 -15.17 50.59 28.75
CA GLU A 12 -14.79 49.45 29.58
C GLU A 12 -16.05 48.64 29.91
N ARG A 13 -15.99 47.32 29.73
CA ARG A 13 -16.94 46.41 30.37
C ARG A 13 -16.20 45.29 31.07
N GLU A 14 -16.50 45.26 32.35
CA GLU A 14 -16.03 44.42 33.44
C GLU A 14 -16.04 42.92 33.11
N GLY A 15 -15.07 42.23 33.72
CA GLY A 15 -14.81 40.82 33.48
C GLY A 15 -15.87 39.88 34.05
N SER A 16 -15.93 38.71 33.42
CA SER A 16 -16.47 37.50 34.04
C SER A 16 -15.36 36.45 33.99
N SER A 17 -14.77 36.18 35.15
CA SER A 17 -13.88 35.04 35.37
C SER A 17 -14.72 33.77 35.29
N CYS A 18 -14.37 32.91 34.34
CA CYS A 18 -14.71 31.51 34.38
C CYS A 18 -13.41 30.70 34.24
N ASP A 19 -12.73 30.54 35.37
CA ASP A 19 -11.67 29.55 35.54
C ASP A 19 -12.29 28.14 35.46
N PHE A 20 -12.43 27.64 34.24
CA PHE A 20 -12.54 26.20 34.03
C PHE A 20 -11.20 25.58 34.39
N PRO A 21 -11.12 24.60 35.31
CA PRO A 21 -9.91 23.83 35.47
C PRO A 21 -9.77 22.97 34.21
N CYS A 22 -9.04 23.51 33.22
CA CYS A 22 -8.44 22.70 32.19
C CYS A 22 -7.51 21.74 32.94
N THR A 23 -7.95 20.50 33.11
CA THR A 23 -7.04 19.41 33.41
C THR A 23 -6.01 19.45 32.29
N VAL A 24 -4.86 20.02 32.61
CA VAL A 24 -3.73 20.10 31.70
C VAL A 24 -3.43 18.67 31.31
N ALA A 25 -3.87 18.32 30.10
CA ALA A 25 -3.44 17.10 29.45
C ALA A 25 -1.92 17.11 29.56
N ASP A 26 -1.36 16.02 30.09
CA ASP A 26 0.08 15.77 30.02
C ASP A 26 0.54 16.20 28.64
N VAL A 27 1.52 17.10 28.57
CA VAL A 27 2.12 17.52 27.30
C VAL A 27 2.85 16.30 26.77
N THR A 28 2.10 15.40 26.14
CA THR A 28 2.65 14.26 25.44
C THR A 28 3.38 14.81 24.26
N THR A 29 4.62 14.39 24.10
CA THR A 29 5.41 14.78 22.94
C THR A 29 4.68 14.37 21.66
N VAL A 30 4.90 15.09 20.56
CA VAL A 30 4.24 14.80 19.28
C VAL A 30 4.40 13.32 18.89
N ASP A 31 5.57 12.74 19.14
CA ASP A 31 5.84 11.32 18.90
C ASP A 31 4.99 10.38 19.76
N GLU A 32 4.75 10.71 21.03
CA GLU A 32 3.90 9.91 21.92
C GLU A 32 2.43 9.96 21.49
N THR A 33 1.94 11.13 21.07
CA THR A 33 0.58 11.28 20.55
C THR A 33 0.39 10.45 19.28
N TRP A 34 1.35 10.50 18.35
CA TRP A 34 1.31 9.70 17.12
C TRP A 34 1.42 8.20 17.39
N LYS A 35 2.24 7.80 18.36
CA LYS A 35 2.36 6.40 18.77
C LYS A 35 1.03 5.88 19.35
N ARG A 36 0.41 6.64 20.27
CA ARG A 36 -0.90 6.30 20.85
C ARG A 36 -1.99 6.19 19.79
N ALA A 37 -2.05 7.14 18.84
CA ALA A 37 -3.01 7.08 17.74
C ALA A 37 -2.79 5.84 16.85
N THR A 38 -1.52 5.54 16.53
CA THR A 38 -1.16 4.36 15.72
C THR A 38 -1.55 3.06 16.41
N ASP A 39 -1.30 2.96 17.72
CA ASP A 39 -1.62 1.78 18.51
C ASP A 39 -3.14 1.61 18.66
N ALA A 40 -3.89 2.69 18.88
CA ALA A 40 -5.36 2.65 18.93
C ALA A 40 -5.97 2.17 17.60
N ILE A 41 -5.46 2.65 16.46
CA ILE A 41 -5.89 2.20 15.12
C ILE A 41 -5.58 0.71 14.92
N ARG A 42 -4.40 0.26 15.34
CA ARG A 42 -4.01 -1.16 15.22
C ARG A 42 -4.91 -2.06 16.06
N GLU A 43 -5.22 -1.67 17.29
CA GLU A 43 -6.08 -2.47 18.17
C GLU A 43 -7.53 -2.50 17.66
N ALA A 44 -8.09 -1.37 17.23
CA ALA A 44 -9.39 -1.33 16.60
C ALA A 44 -9.43 -2.24 15.35
N ALA A 45 -8.41 -2.17 14.49
CA ALA A 45 -8.31 -3.03 13.33
C ALA A 45 -8.21 -4.52 13.69
N ARG A 46 -7.45 -4.88 14.74
CA ARG A 46 -7.35 -6.28 15.20
C ARG A 46 -8.66 -6.81 15.77
N LEU A 47 -9.43 -5.97 16.47
CA LEU A 47 -10.71 -6.35 17.06
C LEU A 47 -11.79 -6.53 15.98
N GLU A 48 -11.90 -5.58 15.05
CA GLU A 48 -12.94 -5.58 14.01
C GLU A 48 -12.62 -6.53 12.85
N LEU A 49 -11.35 -6.60 12.43
CA LEU A 49 -10.91 -7.34 11.23
C LEU A 49 -10.15 -8.63 11.56
N GLY A 50 -9.84 -8.88 12.84
CA GLY A 50 -9.02 -10.01 13.26
C GLY A 50 -7.52 -9.84 12.95
N THR A 51 -6.74 -10.87 13.27
CA THR A 51 -5.32 -10.96 12.91
C THR A 51 -5.12 -12.01 11.81
N THR A 52 -4.34 -11.67 10.79
CA THR A 52 -3.94 -12.66 9.77
C THR A 52 -2.96 -13.66 10.38
N LYS A 53 -3.09 -14.95 10.03
CA LYS A 53 -2.19 -15.99 10.54
C LYS A 53 -0.72 -15.61 10.25
N PRO A 54 0.16 -15.59 11.28
CA PRO A 54 1.58 -15.36 11.07
C PRO A 54 2.14 -16.48 10.19
N GLY A 55 2.95 -16.12 9.18
CA GLY A 55 3.53 -17.07 8.22
C GLY A 55 2.82 -17.16 6.86
N ARG A 56 1.67 -16.47 6.65
CA ARG A 56 1.11 -16.31 5.29
C ARG A 56 2.08 -15.46 4.48
N ARG A 57 2.72 -16.05 3.46
CA ARG A 57 3.58 -15.30 2.53
C ARG A 57 2.73 -14.22 1.89
N LYS A 58 3.01 -12.94 2.19
CA LYS A 58 2.54 -11.84 1.36
C LYS A 58 2.97 -12.19 -0.06
N ALA A 59 2.06 -12.12 -1.03
CA ALA A 59 2.43 -12.28 -2.42
C ALA A 59 3.57 -11.30 -2.70
N ASP A 60 4.75 -11.85 -2.98
CA ASP A 60 5.97 -11.05 -3.06
C ASP A 60 5.78 -10.07 -4.21
N LYS A 61 5.67 -8.78 -3.86
CA LYS A 61 5.27 -7.73 -4.81
C LYS A 61 6.38 -7.59 -5.84
N GLN A 62 6.24 -8.21 -7.03
CA GLN A 62 7.11 -8.13 -8.23
C GLN A 62 8.56 -7.63 -8.03
N THR A 63 9.23 -8.04 -6.95
CA THR A 63 10.56 -7.50 -6.60
C THR A 63 11.58 -8.03 -7.59
N TRP A 64 11.30 -9.22 -8.14
CA TRP A 64 12.04 -9.83 -9.25
C TRP A 64 12.05 -9.00 -10.55
N LEU A 65 11.12 -8.07 -10.77
CA LEU A 65 11.11 -7.23 -11.99
C LEU A 65 12.15 -6.11 -11.94
N TRP A 66 12.57 -5.71 -10.74
CA TRP A 66 13.51 -4.60 -10.51
C TRP A 66 14.96 -5.06 -10.50
N THR A 67 15.41 -5.69 -11.58
CA THR A 67 16.83 -5.96 -11.80
C THR A 67 17.61 -4.66 -11.96
N ASP A 68 18.92 -4.69 -11.72
CA ASP A 68 19.75 -3.48 -11.82
C ASP A 68 19.77 -2.90 -13.24
N ASP A 69 19.72 -3.77 -14.26
CA ASP A 69 19.57 -3.35 -15.67
C ASP A 69 18.23 -2.64 -15.92
N VAL A 70 17.11 -3.18 -15.43
CA VAL A 70 15.79 -2.52 -15.56
C VAL A 70 15.78 -1.18 -14.84
N LYS A 71 16.36 -1.10 -13.63
CA LYS A 71 16.49 0.17 -12.89
C LYS A 71 17.33 1.18 -13.67
N ALA A 72 18.48 0.76 -14.20
CA ALA A 72 19.37 1.61 -14.98
C ALA A 72 18.66 2.18 -16.21
N LYS A 73 17.99 1.32 -17.00
CA LYS A 73 17.26 1.76 -18.21
C LYS A 73 16.05 2.64 -17.89
N VAL A 74 15.36 2.41 -16.77
CA VAL A 74 14.27 3.30 -16.34
C VAL A 74 14.79 4.66 -15.89
N ARG A 75 15.95 4.72 -15.22
CA ARG A 75 16.61 5.98 -14.82
C ARG A 75 17.09 6.76 -16.03
N GLU A 76 17.76 6.11 -16.98
CA GLU A 76 18.23 6.70 -18.25
C GLU A 76 17.05 7.25 -19.08
N LYS A 77 15.95 6.49 -19.18
CA LYS A 77 14.72 6.98 -19.81
C LYS A 77 14.18 8.24 -19.12
N LYS A 78 14.18 8.27 -17.78
CA LYS A 78 13.71 9.43 -17.01
C LYS A 78 14.62 10.64 -17.22
N SER A 79 15.94 10.48 -17.16
CA SER A 79 16.87 11.60 -17.36
C SER A 79 16.71 12.22 -18.74
N LEU A 80 16.62 11.40 -19.80
CA LEU A 80 16.41 11.91 -21.17
C LEU A 80 15.04 12.57 -21.37
N TYR A 81 14.01 12.10 -20.66
CA TYR A 81 12.72 12.79 -20.66
C TYR A 81 12.83 14.20 -20.03
N HIS A 82 13.58 14.35 -18.94
CA HIS A 82 13.83 15.65 -18.34
C HIS A 82 14.64 16.58 -19.25
N VAL A 83 15.65 16.06 -19.95
CA VAL A 83 16.40 16.82 -20.96
C VAL A 83 15.46 17.30 -22.08
N PHE A 84 14.62 16.41 -22.62
CA PHE A 84 13.62 16.77 -23.63
C PHE A 84 12.60 17.81 -23.13
N LEU A 85 12.22 17.78 -21.85
CA LEU A 85 11.32 18.79 -21.28
C LEU A 85 11.98 20.17 -21.16
N GLY A 86 13.29 20.21 -20.90
CA GLY A 86 14.05 21.46 -20.85
C GLY A 86 14.34 22.03 -22.25
N ASP A 87 14.64 21.17 -23.21
CA ASP A 87 14.94 21.55 -24.60
C ASP A 87 14.22 20.61 -25.58
N ARG A 88 13.15 21.11 -26.20
CA ARG A 88 12.22 20.33 -27.05
C ARG A 88 12.73 20.14 -28.48
N THR A 89 13.99 19.78 -28.63
CA THR A 89 14.61 19.47 -29.92
C THR A 89 14.22 18.07 -30.42
N ALA A 90 14.29 17.89 -31.75
CA ALA A 90 14.03 16.61 -32.40
C ALA A 90 15.02 15.52 -31.95
N ASP A 91 16.28 15.89 -31.73
CA ASP A 91 17.34 14.98 -31.27
C ASP A 91 17.04 14.47 -29.85
N ASN A 92 16.70 15.37 -28.92
CA ASN A 92 16.32 15.00 -27.55
C ASN A 92 15.09 14.09 -27.53
N TRP A 93 14.13 14.34 -28.41
CA TRP A 93 12.97 13.45 -28.59
C TRP A 93 13.37 12.06 -29.08
N GLN A 94 14.26 11.99 -30.07
CA GLN A 94 14.75 10.73 -30.62
C GLN A 94 15.53 9.92 -29.57
N GLU A 95 16.39 10.57 -28.78
CA GLU A 95 17.14 9.92 -27.70
C GLU A 95 16.22 9.38 -26.60
N TYR A 96 15.23 10.17 -26.16
CA TYR A 96 14.21 9.68 -25.24
C TYR A 96 13.46 8.46 -25.80
N GLN A 97 13.09 8.46 -27.08
CA GLN A 97 12.41 7.31 -27.70
C GLN A 97 13.29 6.06 -27.74
N LYS A 98 14.60 6.20 -28.03
CA LYS A 98 15.57 5.10 -27.96
C LYS A 98 15.62 4.52 -26.55
N ALA A 99 15.77 5.37 -25.53
CA ALA A 99 15.83 4.93 -24.13
C ALA A 99 14.50 4.31 -23.64
N LYS A 100 13.35 4.85 -24.08
CA LYS A 100 12.03 4.28 -23.80
C LYS A 100 11.89 2.87 -24.37
N LYS A 101 12.34 2.66 -25.62
CA LYS A 101 12.37 1.32 -26.25
C LYS A 101 13.32 0.39 -25.51
N ALA A 102 14.51 0.87 -25.12
CA ALA A 102 15.50 0.09 -24.37
C ALA A 102 14.95 -0.36 -23.00
N ALA A 103 14.30 0.54 -22.25
CA ALA A 103 13.67 0.19 -20.97
C ALA A 103 12.56 -0.86 -21.15
N LYS A 104 11.72 -0.73 -22.20
CA LYS A 104 10.70 -1.74 -22.51
C LYS A 104 11.33 -3.09 -22.85
N LYS A 105 12.43 -3.10 -23.59
CA LYS A 105 13.19 -4.32 -23.94
C LYS A 105 13.78 -4.96 -22.69
N ALA A 106 14.44 -4.21 -21.81
CA ALA A 106 15.00 -4.71 -20.55
C ALA A 106 13.92 -5.38 -19.68
N VAL A 107 12.74 -4.74 -19.55
CA VAL A 107 11.60 -5.32 -18.84
C VAL A 107 11.12 -6.61 -19.49
N ALA A 108 11.04 -6.68 -20.83
CA ALA A 108 10.66 -7.90 -21.52
C ALA A 108 11.67 -9.04 -21.31
N VAL A 109 12.97 -8.74 -21.36
CA VAL A 109 14.05 -9.71 -21.09
C VAL A 109 14.00 -10.21 -19.65
N ALA A 110 13.83 -9.32 -18.67
CA ALA A 110 13.69 -9.71 -17.26
C ALA A 110 12.47 -10.62 -17.04
N LYS A 111 11.33 -10.32 -17.67
CA LYS A 111 10.14 -11.17 -17.64
C LYS A 111 10.38 -12.53 -18.29
N ALA A 112 11.00 -12.55 -19.47
CA ALA A 112 11.31 -13.80 -20.17
C ALA A 112 12.26 -14.68 -19.35
N THR A 113 13.26 -14.06 -18.71
CA THR A 113 14.22 -14.77 -17.85
C THR A 113 13.55 -15.33 -16.60
N HIS A 114 12.69 -14.54 -15.93
CA HIS A 114 12.00 -15.01 -14.74
C HIS A 114 11.03 -16.17 -15.04
N TYR A 115 10.34 -16.10 -16.17
CA TYR A 115 9.37 -17.13 -16.56
C TYR A 115 9.95 -18.24 -17.45
N SER A 116 11.26 -18.26 -17.73
CA SER A 116 11.85 -19.27 -18.62
C SER A 116 11.58 -20.69 -18.15
N VAL A 117 11.87 -20.99 -16.88
CA VAL A 117 11.65 -22.31 -16.26
C VAL A 117 10.17 -22.69 -16.25
N VAL A 118 9.28 -21.72 -16.04
CA VAL A 118 7.84 -21.96 -16.10
C VAL A 118 7.43 -22.29 -17.53
N ASN A 119 7.90 -21.52 -18.51
CA ASN A 119 7.61 -21.73 -19.93
C ASN A 119 8.14 -23.07 -20.43
N GLU A 120 9.33 -23.49 -20.02
CA GLU A 120 9.90 -24.82 -20.34
C GLU A 120 9.01 -25.95 -19.81
N LYS A 121 8.54 -25.85 -18.56
CA LYS A 121 7.60 -26.82 -17.98
C LYS A 121 6.26 -26.82 -18.71
N LEU A 122 5.79 -25.67 -19.16
CA LEU A 122 4.56 -25.54 -19.94
C LEU A 122 4.68 -26.14 -21.35
N ALA A 123 5.86 -26.08 -21.95
CA ALA A 123 6.15 -26.69 -23.25
C ALA A 123 6.33 -28.22 -23.18
N SER A 124 6.45 -28.79 -21.98
CA SER A 124 6.55 -30.24 -21.78
C SER A 124 5.21 -30.93 -22.03
N ARG A 125 5.25 -32.25 -22.28
CA ARG A 125 4.04 -33.10 -22.40
C ARG A 125 3.13 -33.04 -21.17
N ASP A 126 3.71 -32.79 -19.99
CA ASP A 126 2.98 -32.66 -18.72
C ASP A 126 2.54 -31.20 -18.42
N GLY A 127 2.70 -30.28 -19.37
CA GLY A 127 2.40 -28.86 -19.23
C GLY A 127 0.97 -28.56 -18.81
N GLU A 128 -0.01 -29.29 -19.36
CA GLU A 128 -1.43 -29.15 -19.00
C GLU A 128 -1.69 -29.50 -17.52
N ARG A 129 -1.13 -30.61 -17.04
CA ARG A 129 -1.23 -31.02 -15.64
C ARG A 129 -0.49 -30.05 -14.72
N TYR A 130 0.59 -29.44 -15.19
CA TYR A 130 1.30 -28.39 -14.47
C TYR A 130 0.47 -27.09 -14.37
N LEU A 131 -0.16 -26.64 -15.46
CA LEU A 131 -1.09 -25.50 -15.49
C LEU A 131 -2.24 -25.69 -14.50
N TYR A 132 -2.90 -26.85 -14.53
CA TYR A 132 -3.99 -27.16 -13.63
C TYR A 132 -3.56 -27.06 -12.16
N ARG A 133 -2.39 -27.62 -11.81
CA ARG A 133 -1.83 -27.52 -10.46
C ARG A 133 -1.51 -26.08 -10.07
N LEU A 134 -0.88 -25.30 -10.97
CA LEU A 134 -0.53 -23.90 -10.73
C LEU A 134 -1.77 -23.04 -10.49
N ALA A 135 -2.82 -23.21 -11.29
CA ALA A 135 -4.09 -22.53 -11.14
C ALA A 135 -4.73 -22.85 -9.78
N LYS A 136 -4.78 -24.13 -9.41
CA LYS A 136 -5.34 -24.59 -8.12
C LYS A 136 -4.59 -24.04 -6.92
N THR A 137 -3.25 -23.98 -6.98
CA THR A 137 -2.44 -23.36 -5.92
C THR A 137 -2.70 -21.86 -5.79
N ARG A 138 -2.81 -21.13 -6.91
CA ARG A 138 -3.13 -19.69 -6.90
C ARG A 138 -4.52 -19.42 -6.32
N GLN A 139 -5.51 -20.21 -6.72
CA GLN A 139 -6.87 -20.13 -6.17
C GLN A 139 -6.87 -20.33 -4.64
N ARG A 140 -6.20 -21.37 -4.14
CA ARG A 140 -6.05 -21.60 -2.69
C ARG A 140 -5.33 -20.47 -1.97
N GLN A 141 -4.38 -19.80 -2.64
CA GLN A 141 -3.69 -18.64 -2.05
C GLN A 141 -4.62 -17.42 -1.91
N THR A 142 -5.58 -17.25 -2.81
CA THR A 142 -6.58 -16.17 -2.78
C THR A 142 -7.79 -16.45 -1.88
N GLU A 143 -8.04 -17.72 -1.57
CA GLU A 143 -9.06 -18.10 -0.59
C GLU A 143 -8.63 -17.56 0.80
N ASP A 144 -9.44 -16.67 1.38
CA ASP A 144 -9.12 -16.07 2.70
C ASP A 144 -9.44 -17.04 3.86
N ILE A 145 -10.24 -18.05 3.58
CA ILE A 145 -10.70 -19.08 4.51
C ILE A 145 -10.36 -20.44 3.91
N GLU A 146 -9.47 -21.20 4.55
CA GLU A 146 -8.89 -22.47 4.07
C GLU A 146 -9.89 -23.66 4.02
N LYS A 147 -11.20 -23.39 4.11
CA LYS A 147 -12.29 -24.22 4.66
C LYS A 147 -12.39 -24.15 6.18
N PHE A 148 -13.57 -23.77 6.67
CA PHE A 148 -13.99 -24.07 8.04
C PHE A 148 -14.61 -25.47 8.07
N PHE A 149 -14.31 -26.26 9.11
CA PHE A 149 -14.97 -27.55 9.35
C PHE A 149 -16.28 -27.39 10.14
N GLY A 150 -16.54 -26.21 10.71
CA GLY A 150 -17.83 -25.75 11.26
C GLY A 150 -17.68 -24.40 11.95
N ILE A 151 -18.80 -23.85 12.43
CA ILE A 151 -18.86 -22.58 13.17
C ILE A 151 -18.78 -22.91 14.66
N ASN A 152 -17.89 -22.25 15.41
CA ASN A 152 -17.83 -22.42 16.86
C ASN A 152 -18.73 -21.39 17.57
N ASP A 153 -19.30 -21.77 18.71
CA ASP A 153 -19.96 -20.85 19.61
C ASP A 153 -18.94 -20.01 20.41
N LYS A 154 -19.44 -19.09 21.24
CA LYS A 154 -18.60 -18.20 22.07
C LYS A 154 -17.70 -18.96 23.06
N SER A 155 -18.03 -20.21 23.37
CA SER A 155 -17.26 -21.12 24.24
C SER A 155 -16.28 -22.01 23.47
N GLY A 156 -16.24 -21.92 22.14
CA GLY A 156 -15.34 -22.71 21.30
C GLY A 156 -15.87 -24.10 20.94
N HIS A 157 -17.13 -24.41 21.24
CA HIS A 157 -17.76 -25.67 20.84
C HIS A 157 -18.36 -25.57 19.42
N LEU A 158 -18.24 -26.64 18.65
CA LEU A 158 -18.77 -26.71 17.29
C LEU A 158 -20.30 -26.66 17.32
N LEU A 159 -20.91 -25.68 16.66
CA LEU A 159 -22.36 -25.62 16.44
C LEU A 159 -22.77 -26.76 15.52
N THR A 160 -23.31 -27.82 16.11
CA THR A 160 -23.96 -28.91 15.38
C THR A 160 -25.46 -28.87 15.64
N ASP A 161 -26.27 -28.97 14.58
CA ASP A 161 -27.73 -29.11 14.68
C ASP A 161 -28.08 -30.51 15.19
N ARG A 162 -27.91 -30.74 16.49
CA ARG A 162 -28.32 -31.98 17.14
C ARG A 162 -29.47 -31.65 18.08
N LYS A 163 -30.70 -31.76 17.56
CA LYS A 163 -31.91 -31.88 18.40
C LYS A 163 -31.68 -33.02 19.39
N ARG A 164 -31.47 -32.69 20.66
CA ARG A 164 -31.58 -33.64 21.77
C ARG A 164 -33.05 -34.10 21.81
N ARG A 165 -33.27 -35.38 21.52
CA ARG A 165 -34.49 -36.09 21.91
C ARG A 165 -34.46 -36.37 23.41
#